data_AF-A0A8X6HEH5-F1
#
_entry.id   AF-A0A8X6HEH5-F1
#
_cell.length_a   1.000
_cell.length_b   1.000
_cell.length_c   1.000
_cell.angle_alpha   90.00
_cell.angle_beta   90.00
_cell.angle_gamma   90.00
#
_symmetry.space_group_name_H-M   'P 1'
#
loop_
_entity.id
_entity.type
_entity.pdbx_description
1 polymer ?
#
loop_
_entity_poly.entity_id
_entity_poly.type
_entity_poly.pdbx_seq_one_letter_code
_entity_poly.pdbx_strand_id
1 'polypeptide(L)'
;SLVNQLQPLCGTISSVTQLVPLNYPTKESSEPDSTTDKRFQSLEDKYLPNMKQVPGTEIRFTEIPKYRYPDGCSAAQITMYNMDSTYLLEQLLKHYKNKEDILGELQMAHVCFLIAHVYDAFEHWKNLVQVLCSVDSGLEKHSDILTTFLTLLHYQLKEIPSDFFVDITSEHNFLVNTLQIFFQNVKSSEANEQFKSYVDKFRKNLTTIYKWDFEAIPEDEQPVVVEF
;
A
#
# COMPACT_ATOMS: atom_id res chain seq x y z
N SER A 1 22.48 10.18 2.05
CA SER A 1 21.22 10.35 2.78
C SER A 1 20.12 9.66 2.00
N LEU A 2 19.18 8.98 2.68
CA LEU A 2 18.02 8.32 2.07
C LEU A 2 17.21 9.28 1.20
N VAL A 3 17.00 10.51 1.67
CA VAL A 3 16.28 11.57 0.92
C VAL A 3 16.89 11.81 -0.47
N ASN A 4 18.23 11.82 -0.58
CA ASN A 4 18.89 12.02 -1.87
C ASN A 4 18.68 10.85 -2.83
N GLN A 5 18.45 9.65 -2.32
CA GLN A 5 18.16 8.46 -3.13
C GLN A 5 16.73 8.49 -3.65
N LEU A 6 15.78 8.94 -2.82
CA LEU A 6 14.35 8.95 -3.14
C LEU A 6 13.90 10.19 -3.92
N GLN A 7 14.51 11.36 -3.73
CA GLN A 7 14.07 12.61 -4.37
C GLN A 7 14.18 12.55 -5.90
N PRO A 8 13.30 13.22 -6.66
CA PRO A 8 13.43 13.34 -8.11
C PRO A 8 14.82 13.83 -8.57
N LEU A 9 15.27 13.43 -9.75
CA LEU A 9 16.56 13.90 -10.30
C LEU A 9 16.56 15.41 -10.54
N CYS A 10 15.40 15.99 -10.85
CA CYS A 10 15.22 17.44 -10.99
C CYS A 10 15.28 18.19 -9.64
N GLY A 11 15.28 17.49 -8.50
CA GLY A 11 15.37 18.07 -7.16
C GLY A 11 14.07 18.74 -6.68
N THR A 12 12.98 18.65 -7.44
CA THR A 12 11.69 19.27 -7.10
C THR A 12 10.57 18.24 -7.13
N ILE A 13 9.71 18.27 -6.12
CA ILE A 13 8.47 17.47 -6.06
C ILE A 13 7.32 18.37 -6.49
N SER A 14 6.47 17.87 -7.40
CA SER A 14 5.30 18.58 -7.90
C SER A 14 4.05 17.72 -7.70
N SER A 15 2.93 18.36 -7.36
CA SER A 15 1.62 17.72 -7.29
C SER A 15 1.10 17.29 -8.67
N VAL A 16 1.63 17.89 -9.75
CA VAL A 16 1.21 17.61 -11.11
C VAL A 16 2.23 16.70 -11.78
N THR A 17 1.81 15.47 -12.09
CA THR A 17 2.61 14.53 -12.87
C THR A 17 2.85 15.12 -14.26
N GLN A 18 4.12 15.40 -14.57
CA GLN A 18 4.49 15.87 -15.89
C GLN A 18 4.52 14.66 -16.82
N LEU A 19 3.69 14.69 -17.86
CA LEU A 19 3.55 13.60 -18.81
C LEU A 19 4.09 13.99 -20.19
N VAL A 20 4.76 13.04 -20.83
CA VAL A 20 5.19 13.12 -22.22
C VAL A 20 4.65 11.91 -23.00
N PRO A 21 4.16 12.12 -24.23
CA PRO A 21 3.70 11.02 -25.06
C PRO A 21 4.88 10.16 -25.50
N LEU A 22 4.75 8.85 -25.35
CA LEU A 22 5.68 7.85 -25.88
C LEU A 22 5.61 7.80 -27.40
N ASN A 23 4.38 7.79 -27.92
CA ASN A 23 4.05 7.79 -29.34
C ASN A 23 2.79 8.63 -29.55
N TYR A 24 2.66 9.26 -30.72
CA TYR A 24 1.40 9.83 -31.17
C TYR A 24 0.66 8.81 -32.04
N PRO A 25 -0.65 8.60 -31.83
CA PRO A 25 -1.42 7.69 -32.67
C PRO A 25 -1.34 8.13 -34.13
N THR A 26 -0.87 7.23 -34.99
CA THR A 26 -0.83 7.46 -36.43
C THR A 26 -2.25 7.29 -36.96
N LYS A 27 -2.83 8.35 -37.53
CA LYS A 27 -4.13 8.26 -38.19
C LYS A 27 -4.00 7.33 -39.40
N GLU A 28 -4.33 6.05 -39.24
CA GLU A 28 -4.86 5.14 -40.29
C GLU A 28 -4.81 3.68 -39.80
N SER A 29 -5.97 3.15 -39.39
CA SER A 29 -6.23 1.71 -39.47
C SER A 29 -7.71 1.49 -39.72
N SER A 30 -8.03 0.89 -40.86
CA SER A 30 -9.37 0.58 -41.33
C SER A 30 -9.68 -0.87 -41.04
N GLU A 31 -9.93 -1.22 -39.77
CA GLU A 31 -10.45 -2.54 -39.41
C GLU A 31 -11.83 -2.40 -38.74
N PRO A 32 -12.78 -3.29 -39.07
CA PRO A 32 -14.14 -3.21 -38.55
C PRO A 32 -14.23 -3.73 -37.10
N ASP A 33 -14.83 -2.92 -36.23
CA ASP A 33 -15.02 -3.19 -34.80
C ASP A 33 -15.84 -4.47 -34.54
N SER A 34 -15.23 -5.50 -33.95
CA SER A 34 -15.95 -6.65 -33.40
C SER A 34 -16.21 -6.48 -31.89
N THR A 35 -17.47 -6.63 -31.46
CA THR A 35 -17.98 -6.63 -30.07
C THR A 35 -17.70 -5.39 -29.22
N THR A 36 -18.69 -4.99 -28.41
CA THR A 36 -18.73 -3.70 -27.70
C THR A 36 -17.54 -3.47 -26.74
N ASP A 37 -17.08 -4.50 -26.02
CA ASP A 37 -15.97 -4.34 -25.05
C ASP A 37 -14.60 -4.22 -25.72
N LYS A 38 -14.35 -4.98 -26.79
CA LYS A 38 -13.12 -4.86 -27.58
C LYS A 38 -13.05 -3.54 -28.34
N ARG A 39 -14.22 -2.97 -28.68
CA ARG A 39 -14.33 -1.66 -29.32
C ARG A 39 -13.72 -0.57 -28.43
N PHE A 40 -14.09 -0.48 -27.15
CA PHE A 40 -13.58 0.58 -26.27
C PHE A 40 -12.05 0.51 -26.07
N GLN A 41 -11.50 -0.69 -25.80
CA GLN A 41 -10.04 -0.87 -25.70
C GLN A 41 -9.31 -0.50 -27.00
N SER A 42 -9.84 -0.93 -28.15
CA SER A 42 -9.24 -0.60 -29.46
C SER A 42 -9.31 0.89 -29.81
N LEU A 43 -10.29 1.64 -29.30
CA LEU A 43 -10.43 3.07 -29.51
C LEU A 43 -9.43 3.85 -28.64
N GLU A 44 -9.23 3.44 -27.38
CA GLU A 44 -8.23 4.05 -26.50
C GLU A 44 -6.82 3.88 -27.08
N ASP A 45 -6.44 2.66 -27.46
CA ASP A 45 -5.14 2.37 -28.08
C ASP A 45 -4.93 3.11 -29.41
N LYS A 46 -6.01 3.39 -30.12
CA LYS A 46 -5.99 4.05 -31.44
C LYS A 46 -5.99 5.57 -31.38
N TYR A 47 -6.61 6.17 -30.37
CA TYR A 47 -6.83 7.63 -30.33
C TYR A 47 -6.16 8.33 -29.15
N LEU A 48 -5.75 7.62 -28.10
CA LEU A 48 -5.04 8.20 -26.97
C LEU A 48 -3.53 7.94 -27.09
N PRO A 49 -2.69 8.98 -26.98
CA PRO A 49 -1.25 8.76 -26.88
C PRO A 49 -0.94 8.06 -25.56
N ASN A 50 -0.06 7.06 -25.62
CA ASN A 50 0.46 6.43 -24.42
C ASN A 50 1.37 7.45 -23.70
N MET A 51 0.95 7.91 -22.53
CA MET A 51 1.66 8.92 -21.75
C MET A 51 2.59 8.26 -20.74
N LYS A 52 3.82 8.74 -20.64
CA LYS A 52 4.73 8.40 -19.54
C LYS A 52 5.10 9.63 -18.73
N GLN A 53 5.52 9.43 -17.49
CA GLN A 53 6.12 10.50 -16.71
C GLN A 53 7.41 11.02 -17.36
N VAL A 54 7.65 12.33 -17.26
CA VAL A 54 8.90 12.96 -17.69
C VAL A 54 10.04 12.36 -16.86
N PRO A 55 11.05 11.72 -17.49
CA PRO A 55 12.15 11.10 -16.76
C PRO A 55 12.88 12.09 -15.86
N GLY A 56 13.18 11.66 -14.64
CA GLY A 56 13.83 12.46 -13.62
C GLY A 56 12.89 13.35 -12.80
N THR A 57 11.58 13.32 -13.07
CA THR A 57 10.56 14.00 -12.25
C THR A 57 9.88 13.06 -11.26
N GLU A 58 10.03 11.76 -11.43
CA GLU A 58 9.49 10.73 -10.56
C GLU A 58 10.18 10.71 -9.18
N ILE A 59 9.37 10.51 -8.14
CA ILE A 59 9.90 10.14 -6.83
C ILE A 59 10.39 8.69 -6.95
N ARG A 60 11.64 8.44 -6.57
CA ARG A 60 12.32 7.16 -6.77
C ARG A 60 12.10 6.24 -5.56
N PHE A 61 10.83 5.95 -5.28
CA PHE A 61 10.46 4.96 -4.27
C PHE A 61 10.94 3.56 -4.64
N THR A 62 11.08 2.69 -3.65
CA THR A 62 11.38 1.28 -3.86
C THR A 62 10.19 0.61 -4.54
N GLU A 63 10.42 -0.08 -5.65
CA GLU A 63 9.36 -0.81 -6.34
C GLU A 63 8.86 -1.95 -5.45
N ILE A 64 7.54 -1.98 -5.21
CA ILE A 64 6.88 -3.09 -4.53
C ILE A 64 6.44 -4.11 -5.60
N PRO A 65 6.99 -5.34 -5.59
CA PRO A 65 6.65 -6.36 -6.57
C PRO A 65 5.13 -6.61 -6.66
N LYS A 66 4.62 -6.64 -7.89
CA LYS A 66 3.21 -7.00 -8.15
C LYS A 66 2.88 -8.41 -7.67
N TYR A 67 3.82 -9.34 -7.83
CA TYR A 67 3.71 -10.71 -7.34
C TYR A 67 4.47 -10.83 -6.01
N ARG A 68 3.74 -11.14 -4.94
CA ARG A 68 4.26 -11.19 -3.57
C ARG A 68 4.93 -12.53 -3.21
N TYR A 69 5.11 -13.41 -4.19
CA TYR A 69 5.56 -14.78 -4.03
C TYR A 69 6.73 -15.11 -4.96
N PRO A 70 7.61 -16.07 -4.62
CA PRO A 70 8.65 -16.57 -5.51
C PRO A 70 8.10 -17.25 -6.77
N ASP A 71 8.91 -17.28 -7.83
CA ASP A 71 8.59 -18.01 -9.05
C ASP A 71 8.43 -19.52 -8.80
N GLY A 72 7.48 -20.14 -9.51
CA GLY A 72 7.22 -21.58 -9.42
C GLY A 72 6.40 -22.03 -8.22
N CYS A 73 5.78 -21.11 -7.46
CA CYS A 73 4.89 -21.46 -6.37
C CYS A 73 3.63 -22.22 -6.84
N SER A 74 3.21 -23.19 -6.03
CA SER A 74 1.87 -23.80 -6.16
C SER A 74 0.77 -22.82 -5.75
N ALA A 75 -0.49 -23.10 -6.14
CA ALA A 75 -1.63 -22.27 -5.76
C ALA A 75 -1.75 -22.06 -4.23
N ALA A 76 -1.52 -23.12 -3.44
CA ALA A 76 -1.54 -23.03 -1.98
C ALA A 76 -0.44 -22.11 -1.43
N GLN A 77 0.77 -22.17 -2.01
CA GLN A 77 1.87 -21.28 -1.64
C GLN A 77 1.59 -19.83 -2.04
N ILE A 78 1.00 -19.61 -3.22
CA ILE A 78 0.57 -18.28 -3.66
C ILE A 78 -0.40 -17.67 -2.64
N THR A 79 -1.42 -18.41 -2.21
CA THR A 79 -2.34 -17.94 -1.18
C THR A 79 -1.60 -17.61 0.12
N MET A 80 -0.72 -18.49 0.59
CA MET A 80 0.08 -18.29 1.79
C MET A 80 0.90 -16.98 1.74
N TYR A 81 1.63 -16.73 0.65
CA TYR A 81 2.44 -15.51 0.49
C TYR A 81 1.61 -14.22 0.31
N ASN A 82 0.35 -14.33 -0.11
CA ASN A 82 -0.54 -13.17 -0.16
C ASN A 82 -1.19 -12.87 1.19
N MET A 83 -1.38 -13.88 2.05
CA MET A 83 -1.88 -13.71 3.42
C MET A 83 -0.78 -13.24 4.37
N ASP A 84 0.46 -13.70 4.17
CA ASP A 84 1.63 -13.33 4.97
C ASP A 84 2.68 -12.59 4.13
N SER A 85 2.84 -11.29 4.38
CA SER A 85 3.80 -10.44 3.69
C SER A 85 5.23 -10.56 4.21
N THR A 86 5.53 -11.45 5.17
CA THR A 86 6.86 -11.61 5.76
C THR A 86 7.95 -11.76 4.68
N TYR A 87 7.73 -12.64 3.70
CA TYR A 87 8.66 -12.81 2.59
C TYR A 87 8.86 -11.53 1.78
N LEU A 88 7.78 -10.82 1.45
CA LEU A 88 7.83 -9.57 0.69
C LEU A 88 8.58 -8.48 1.46
N LEU A 89 8.29 -8.33 2.76
CA LEU A 89 9.01 -7.40 3.62
C LEU A 89 10.52 -7.71 3.61
N GLU A 90 10.90 -8.98 3.73
CA GLU A 90 12.31 -9.38 3.67
C GLU A 90 12.97 -9.05 2.32
N GLN A 91 12.25 -9.15 1.20
CA GLN A 91 12.79 -8.72 -0.10
C GLN A 91 12.95 -7.20 -0.17
N LEU A 92 11.97 -6.43 0.32
CA LEU A 92 12.06 -4.97 0.34
C LEU A 92 13.24 -4.51 1.21
N LEU A 93 13.43 -5.12 2.38
CA LEU A 93 14.53 -4.79 3.28
C LEU A 93 15.93 -4.96 2.66
N LYS A 94 16.08 -5.80 1.62
CA LYS A 94 17.37 -5.97 0.90
C LYS A 94 17.76 -4.75 0.04
N HIS A 95 16.81 -3.89 -0.32
CA HIS A 95 17.07 -2.69 -1.11
C HIS A 95 17.71 -1.58 -0.28
N TYR A 96 17.63 -1.69 1.05
CA TYR A 96 18.12 -0.69 1.97
C TYR A 96 19.43 -1.11 2.62
N LYS A 97 20.28 -0.12 2.91
CA LYS A 97 21.51 -0.34 3.68
C LYS A 97 21.18 -0.56 5.15
N ASN A 98 20.24 0.21 5.68
CA ASN A 98 19.71 0.04 7.03
C ASN A 98 18.25 -0.39 6.92
N LYS A 99 17.84 -1.40 7.68
CA LYS A 99 16.45 -1.88 7.66
C LYS A 99 15.43 -0.80 8.05
N GLU A 100 15.84 0.16 8.88
CA GLU A 100 15.00 1.30 9.28
C GLU A 100 14.73 2.29 8.14
N ASP A 101 15.52 2.26 7.06
CA ASP A 101 15.33 3.17 5.92
C ASP A 101 13.96 2.94 5.23
N ILE A 102 13.36 1.75 5.36
CA ILE A 102 11.97 1.51 4.90
C ILE A 102 10.95 2.42 5.61
N LEU A 103 11.18 2.70 6.89
CA LEU A 103 10.34 3.62 7.67
C LEU A 103 10.59 5.07 7.27
N GLY A 104 11.83 5.40 6.89
CA GLY A 104 12.16 6.69 6.30
C GLY A 104 11.48 6.90 4.94
N GLU A 105 11.42 5.86 4.11
CA GLU A 105 10.69 5.87 2.85
C GLU A 105 9.18 6.03 3.07
N LEU A 106 8.62 5.29 4.05
CA LEU A 106 7.22 5.45 4.49
C LEU A 106 6.92 6.89 4.93
N GLN A 107 7.80 7.50 5.73
CA GLN A 107 7.65 8.89 6.17
C GLN A 107 7.73 9.87 4.99
N MET A 108 8.66 9.66 4.06
CA MET A 108 8.77 10.50 2.87
C MET A 108 7.51 10.41 2.01
N ALA A 109 6.98 9.20 1.80
CA ALA A 109 5.73 8.99 1.09
C ALA A 109 4.56 9.74 1.75
N HIS A 110 4.43 9.64 3.07
CA HIS A 110 3.42 10.37 3.83
C HIS A 110 3.53 11.89 3.67
N VAL A 111 4.75 12.46 3.76
CA VAL A 111 4.95 13.92 3.59
C VAL A 111 4.65 14.37 2.16
N CYS A 112 5.07 13.61 1.15
CA CYS A 112 4.78 13.93 -0.25
C CYS A 112 3.29 13.84 -0.56
N PHE A 113 2.60 12.88 0.04
CA PHE A 113 1.15 12.78 -0.01
C PHE A 113 0.49 13.99 0.67
N LEU A 114 0.80 14.25 1.94
CA LEU A 114 0.06 15.23 2.74
C LEU A 114 0.35 16.68 2.35
N ILE A 115 1.61 17.02 2.04
CA ILE A 115 2.04 18.39 1.78
C ILE A 115 2.08 18.70 0.29
N ALA A 116 2.59 17.77 -0.52
CA ALA A 116 2.72 17.97 -1.96
C ALA A 116 1.54 17.40 -2.75
N HIS A 117 0.54 16.80 -2.08
CA HIS A 117 -0.68 16.26 -2.70
C HIS A 117 -0.38 15.28 -3.85
N VAL A 118 0.72 14.53 -3.74
CA VAL A 118 1.13 13.56 -4.75
C VAL A 118 0.38 12.25 -4.51
N TYR A 119 -0.53 11.91 -5.43
CA TYR A 119 -1.33 10.69 -5.31
C TYR A 119 -0.50 9.41 -5.33
N ASP A 120 0.54 9.34 -6.18
CA ASP A 120 1.43 8.17 -6.23
C ASP A 120 2.15 7.94 -4.87
N ALA A 121 2.42 9.01 -4.12
CA ALA A 121 2.98 8.90 -2.79
C ALA A 121 1.97 8.39 -1.75
N PHE A 122 0.68 8.68 -1.93
CA PHE A 122 -0.40 8.08 -1.13
C PHE A 122 -0.51 6.58 -1.39
N GLU A 123 -0.55 6.17 -2.66
CA GLU A 123 -0.61 4.75 -3.02
C GLU A 123 0.63 4.00 -2.50
N HIS A 124 1.82 4.60 -2.61
CA HIS A 124 3.04 4.00 -2.06
C HIS A 124 3.00 3.88 -0.53
N TRP A 125 2.59 4.94 0.18
CA TRP A 125 2.41 4.91 1.63
C TRP A 125 1.42 3.82 2.05
N LYS A 126 0.26 3.75 1.39
CA LYS A 126 -0.76 2.71 1.60
C LYS A 126 -0.20 1.30 1.39
N ASN A 127 0.55 1.08 0.31
CA ASN A 127 1.16 -0.22 0.02
C ASN A 127 2.18 -0.62 1.09
N LEU A 128 3.03 0.30 1.55
CA LEU A 128 3.99 0.02 2.64
C LEU A 128 3.27 -0.28 3.96
N VAL A 129 2.21 0.46 4.30
CA VAL A 129 1.35 0.17 5.46
C VAL A 129 0.77 -1.24 5.35
N GLN A 130 0.24 -1.60 4.18
CA GLN A 130 -0.30 -2.95 3.95
C GLN A 130 0.77 -4.03 4.13
N VAL A 131 1.98 -3.84 3.58
CA VAL A 131 3.07 -4.80 3.74
C VAL A 131 3.44 -4.96 5.21
N LEU A 132 3.58 -3.88 5.98
CA LEU A 132 3.97 -3.96 7.39
C LEU A 132 2.88 -4.59 8.27
N CYS A 133 1.61 -4.33 7.95
CA CYS A 133 0.47 -4.86 8.70
C CYS A 133 0.11 -6.31 8.37
N SER A 134 0.48 -6.83 7.18
CA SER A 134 0.22 -8.23 6.80
C SER A 134 1.33 -9.21 7.21
N VAL A 135 2.29 -8.78 8.03
CA VAL A 135 3.34 -9.68 8.55
C VAL A 135 2.73 -10.64 9.55
N ASP A 136 2.98 -11.94 9.39
CA ASP A 136 2.54 -12.98 10.32
C ASP A 136 3.73 -13.82 10.84
N SER A 137 4.31 -14.70 10.02
CA SER A 137 5.41 -15.58 10.45
C SER A 137 6.68 -14.84 10.89
N GLY A 138 6.85 -13.58 10.46
CA GLY A 138 7.98 -12.71 10.78
C GLY A 138 7.78 -11.77 11.98
N LEU A 139 6.66 -11.84 12.70
CA LEU A 139 6.31 -10.87 13.75
C LEU A 139 7.38 -10.75 14.85
N GLU A 140 7.92 -11.88 15.33
CA GLU A 140 8.96 -11.88 16.36
C GLU A 140 10.28 -11.29 15.83
N LYS A 141 10.68 -11.68 14.61
CA LYS A 141 11.92 -11.23 13.98
C LYS A 141 11.93 -9.73 13.68
N HIS A 142 10.77 -9.16 13.42
CA HIS A 142 10.60 -7.77 12.97
C HIS A 142 9.90 -6.88 13.99
N SER A 143 9.74 -7.33 15.24
CA SER A 143 9.00 -6.61 16.29
C SER A 143 9.51 -5.19 16.52
N ASP A 144 10.82 -4.96 16.41
CA ASP A 144 11.43 -3.64 16.62
C ASP A 144 11.00 -2.64 15.54
N ILE A 145 11.08 -3.06 14.27
CA ILE A 145 10.66 -2.25 13.12
C ILE A 145 9.16 -2.01 13.19
N LEU A 146 8.36 -3.03 13.53
CA LEU A 146 6.91 -2.92 13.65
C LEU A 146 6.51 -1.98 14.79
N THR A 147 7.21 -2.01 15.92
CA THR A 147 6.96 -1.09 17.05
C THR A 147 7.23 0.36 16.65
N THR A 148 8.35 0.62 15.97
CA THR A 148 8.66 1.96 15.44
C THR A 148 7.64 2.37 14.39
N PHE A 149 7.25 1.47 13.49
CA PHE A 149 6.20 1.71 12.49
C PHE A 149 4.88 2.13 13.14
N LEU A 150 4.39 1.42 14.15
CA LEU A 150 3.13 1.76 14.83
C LEU A 150 3.21 3.12 15.52
N THR A 151 4.37 3.45 16.10
CA THR A 151 4.62 4.79 16.64
C THR A 151 4.51 5.85 15.54
N LEU A 152 5.13 5.62 14.39
CA LEU A 152 5.06 6.54 13.26
C LEU A 152 3.64 6.69 12.73
N LEU A 153 2.94 5.57 12.53
CA LEU A 153 1.57 5.56 12.04
C LEU A 153 0.64 6.32 12.99
N HIS A 154 0.79 6.15 14.31
CA HIS A 154 0.04 6.92 15.32
C HIS A 154 0.13 8.43 15.10
N TYR A 155 1.33 8.95 14.86
CA TYR A 155 1.52 10.38 14.63
C TYR A 155 1.05 10.80 13.23
N GLN A 156 1.32 9.99 12.20
CA GLN A 156 0.86 10.27 10.83
C GLN A 156 -0.67 10.38 10.75
N LEU A 157 -1.40 9.49 11.41
CA LEU A 157 -2.87 9.52 11.41
C LEU A 157 -3.45 10.76 12.10
N LYS A 158 -2.70 11.41 12.99
CA LYS A 158 -3.14 12.66 13.64
C LYS A 158 -2.99 13.88 12.76
N GLU A 159 -2.05 13.84 11.82
CA GLU A 159 -1.82 14.93 10.85
C GLU A 159 -2.82 14.87 9.68
N ILE A 160 -3.41 13.70 9.41
CA ILE A 160 -4.42 13.53 8.39
C ILE A 160 -5.77 14.03 8.90
N PRO A 161 -6.47 14.92 8.18
CA PRO A 161 -7.81 15.39 8.55
C PRO A 161 -8.79 14.23 8.77
N SER A 162 -9.63 14.29 9.80
CA SER A 162 -10.59 13.22 10.12
C SER A 162 -11.51 12.88 8.95
N ASP A 163 -11.91 13.89 8.18
CA ASP A 163 -12.83 13.76 7.05
C ASP A 163 -12.20 12.98 5.88
N PHE A 164 -10.87 12.96 5.80
CA PHE A 164 -10.15 12.14 4.83
C PHE A 164 -10.53 10.66 5.00
N PHE A 165 -10.62 10.17 6.24
CA PHE A 165 -10.98 8.78 6.53
C PHE A 165 -12.45 8.44 6.31
N VAL A 166 -13.29 9.45 6.04
CA VAL A 166 -14.72 9.27 5.74
C VAL A 166 -14.95 9.14 4.23
N ASP A 167 -14.26 9.94 3.41
CA ASP A 167 -14.54 10.08 1.96
C ASP A 167 -13.66 9.25 1.02
N ILE A 168 -12.40 8.95 1.35
CA ILE A 168 -11.48 8.28 0.39
C ILE A 168 -11.59 6.75 0.33
N THR A 169 -12.55 6.14 1.05
CA THR A 169 -12.73 4.69 1.15
C THR A 169 -14.20 4.28 1.25
N SER A 170 -15.08 4.87 0.45
CA SER A 170 -16.53 4.56 0.48
C SER A 170 -16.87 3.09 0.18
N GLU A 171 -15.89 2.23 -0.10
CA GLU A 171 -15.92 0.81 0.23
C GLU A 171 -14.78 0.49 1.21
N HIS A 172 -15.12 0.35 2.49
CA HIS A 172 -14.27 -0.07 3.62
C HIS A 172 -12.93 0.66 3.79
N ASN A 173 -12.81 1.47 4.86
CA ASN A 173 -11.55 2.11 5.25
C ASN A 173 -10.38 1.11 5.24
N PHE A 174 -9.49 1.26 4.25
CA PHE A 174 -8.41 0.28 4.03
C PHE A 174 -7.54 0.14 5.28
N LEU A 175 -7.38 1.21 6.07
CA LEU A 175 -6.62 1.16 7.32
C LEU A 175 -7.31 0.28 8.35
N VAL A 176 -8.64 0.31 8.43
CA VAL A 176 -9.40 -0.56 9.35
C VAL A 176 -9.14 -2.02 9.01
N ASN A 177 -9.35 -2.41 7.75
CA ASN A 177 -9.13 -3.79 7.30
C ASN A 177 -7.66 -4.21 7.49
N THR A 178 -6.73 -3.36 7.08
CA THR A 178 -5.29 -3.63 7.15
C THR A 178 -4.81 -3.79 8.59
N LEU A 179 -5.25 -2.92 9.50
CA LEU A 179 -4.89 -2.98 10.91
C LEU A 179 -5.62 -4.12 11.65
N GLN A 180 -6.84 -4.45 11.24
CA GLN A 180 -7.56 -5.60 11.77
C GLN A 180 -6.80 -6.91 11.50
N ILE A 181 -6.31 -7.10 10.26
CA ILE A 181 -5.44 -8.23 9.91
C ILE A 181 -4.20 -8.24 10.82
N PHE A 182 -3.53 -7.09 10.98
CA PHE A 182 -2.35 -7.00 11.83
C PHE A 182 -2.63 -7.38 13.29
N PHE A 183 -3.71 -6.86 13.87
CA PHE A 183 -4.09 -7.17 15.25
C PHE A 183 -4.43 -8.64 15.42
N GLN A 184 -5.09 -9.25 14.44
CA GLN A 184 -5.40 -10.66 14.45
C GLN A 184 -4.13 -11.52 14.38
N ASN A 185 -3.21 -11.21 13.46
CA ASN A 185 -1.92 -11.91 13.35
C ASN A 185 -1.13 -11.83 14.66
N VAL A 186 -1.04 -10.63 15.26
CA VAL A 186 -0.35 -10.44 16.55
C VAL A 186 -1.02 -11.25 17.66
N LYS A 187 -2.35 -11.28 17.70
CA LYS A 187 -3.13 -12.03 18.71
C LYS A 187 -2.92 -13.55 18.57
N SER A 188 -2.82 -14.08 17.36
CA SER A 188 -2.57 -15.50 17.10
C SER A 188 -1.09 -15.92 17.16
N SER A 189 -0.17 -14.95 17.15
CA SER A 189 1.26 -15.23 17.15
C SER A 189 1.83 -15.62 18.53
N GLU A 190 3.02 -16.23 18.52
CA GLU A 190 3.85 -16.48 19.70
C GLU A 190 4.75 -15.27 20.05
N ALA A 191 4.48 -14.09 19.50
CA ALA A 191 5.27 -12.89 19.78
C ALA A 191 5.26 -12.52 21.28
N ASN A 192 6.30 -11.82 21.72
CA ASN A 192 6.46 -11.50 23.13
C ASN A 192 5.30 -10.64 23.70
N GLU A 193 5.02 -10.81 24.99
CA GLU A 193 3.90 -10.15 25.66
C GLU A 193 4.02 -8.61 25.70
N GLN A 194 5.26 -8.08 25.68
CA GLN A 194 5.49 -6.64 25.66
C GLN A 194 5.01 -6.01 24.34
N PHE A 195 5.33 -6.64 23.22
CA PHE A 195 4.90 -6.25 21.88
C PHE A 195 3.39 -6.39 21.75
N LYS A 196 2.80 -7.53 22.16
CA LYS A 196 1.35 -7.72 22.18
C LYS A 196 0.62 -6.65 22.98
N SER A 197 1.13 -6.31 24.18
CA SER A 197 0.57 -5.24 25.01
C SER A 197 0.68 -3.86 24.34
N TYR A 198 1.80 -3.58 23.66
CA TYR A 198 1.99 -2.34 22.91
C TYR A 198 0.98 -2.24 21.75
N VAL A 199 0.81 -3.31 20.97
CA VAL A 199 -0.14 -3.38 19.86
C VAL A 199 -1.58 -3.20 20.34
N ASP A 200 -1.97 -3.84 21.44
CA ASP A 200 -3.32 -3.68 22.00
C ASP A 200 -3.59 -2.25 22.51
N LYS A 201 -2.58 -1.57 23.09
CA LYS A 201 -2.70 -0.15 23.46
C LYS A 201 -2.90 0.73 22.22
N PHE A 202 -2.17 0.46 21.15
CA PHE A 202 -2.32 1.17 19.88
C PHE A 202 -3.73 0.96 19.30
N ARG A 203 -4.21 -0.29 19.24
CA ARG A 203 -5.58 -0.62 18.83
C ARG A 203 -6.64 0.16 19.62
N LYS A 204 -6.57 0.09 20.96
CA LYS A 204 -7.49 0.80 21.86
C LYS A 204 -7.46 2.32 21.65
N ASN A 205 -6.28 2.87 21.37
CA ASN A 205 -6.13 4.29 21.07
C ASN A 205 -6.88 4.68 19.80
N LEU A 206 -6.70 3.92 18.71
CA LEU A 206 -7.39 4.16 17.45
C LEU A 206 -8.92 4.04 17.57
N THR A 207 -9.41 3.00 18.26
CA THR A 207 -10.85 2.84 18.54
C THR A 207 -11.39 4.03 19.36
N THR A 208 -10.60 4.58 20.28
CA THR A 208 -11.04 5.72 21.09
C THR A 208 -11.11 7.01 20.29
N ILE A 209 -10.08 7.30 19.48
CA ILE A 209 -9.92 8.56 18.74
C ILE A 209 -10.81 8.58 17.49
N TYR A 210 -10.76 7.52 16.68
CA TYR A 210 -11.39 7.48 15.35
C TYR A 210 -12.70 6.69 15.33
N LYS A 211 -13.09 6.06 16.44
CA LYS A 211 -14.29 5.21 16.55
C LYS A 211 -14.29 4.01 15.59
N TRP A 212 -13.10 3.57 15.17
CA TRP A 212 -12.96 2.38 14.34
C TRP A 212 -13.20 1.11 15.14
N ASP A 213 -13.97 0.20 14.56
CA ASP A 213 -14.20 -1.15 15.06
C ASP A 213 -13.28 -2.12 14.33
N PHE A 214 -12.47 -2.86 15.09
CA PHE A 214 -11.55 -3.87 14.57
C PHE A 214 -11.98 -5.31 14.94
N GLU A 215 -13.12 -5.47 15.63
CA GLU A 215 -13.67 -6.78 16.01
C GLU A 215 -14.86 -7.18 15.12
N ALA A 216 -15.42 -6.23 14.36
CA ALA A 216 -16.48 -6.51 13.40
C ALA A 216 -15.99 -7.43 12.27
N ILE A 217 -16.78 -8.44 11.94
CA ILE A 217 -16.56 -9.27 10.76
C ILE A 217 -17.16 -8.52 9.56
N PRO A 218 -16.39 -8.28 8.48
CA PRO A 218 -16.92 -7.69 7.25
C PRO A 218 -18.15 -8.45 6.75
N GLU A 219 -19.13 -7.73 6.21
CA GLU A 219 -20.39 -8.33 5.75
C GLU A 219 -20.17 -9.45 4.72
N ASP A 220 -19.21 -9.26 3.81
CA ASP A 220 -18.81 -10.26 2.81
C ASP A 220 -18.13 -11.52 3.38
N GLU A 221 -17.68 -11.46 4.64
CA GLU A 221 -17.09 -12.60 5.36
C GLU A 221 -18.11 -13.29 6.29
N GLN A 222 -19.35 -12.81 6.34
CA GLN A 222 -20.40 -13.44 7.14
C GLN A 222 -20.91 -14.73 6.49
N PRO A 223 -21.22 -15.77 7.28
CA PRO A 223 -21.74 -17.02 6.73
C PRO A 223 -23.10 -16.79 6.06
N VAL A 224 -23.26 -17.29 4.83
CA VAL A 224 -24.55 -17.26 4.13
C VAL A 224 -25.54 -18.15 4.88
N VAL A 225 -26.52 -17.54 5.53
CA VAL A 225 -27.61 -18.26 6.19
C VAL A 225 -28.55 -18.79 5.12
N VAL A 226 -28.62 -20.12 4.97
CA VAL A 226 -29.59 -20.76 4.09
C VAL A 226 -30.82 -21.11 4.92
N GLU A 227 -31.95 -20.46 4.66
CA GLU A 227 -33.23 -20.85 5.25
C GLU A 227 -33.67 -22.20 4.62
N PHE A 228 -33.95 -23.18 5.47
CA PHE A 228 -34.45 -24.51 5.09
C PHE A 228 -35.97 -24.61 5.19
#